data_AF-A0A927QYE1-F1
#
_entry.id   AF-A0A927QYE1-F1
#
_cell.length_a   1.000
_cell.length_b   1.000
_cell.length_c   1.000
_cell.angle_alpha   90.00
_cell.angle_beta   90.00
_cell.angle_gamma   90.00
#
_symmetry.space_group_name_H-M   'P 1'
#
loop_
_entity.id
_entity.type
_entity.pdbx_description
1 polymer ?
#
loop_
_entity_poly.entity_id
_entity_poly.type
_entity_poly.pdbx_seq_one_letter_code
_entity_poly.pdbx_strand_id
1 'polypeptide(L)'
;MEVELQRVAYEEKGILRNLLEFYLYELSVHLDSLELNPYGQFEYRMLDHYWTDSSRHPFFIRESGKLAGLVLVREWERAPDQSVTWLMAEFFVLRKYQKLGIGRSAAFKTFDRFPGRWIVSQIEHNTAARAFWNKVVAEYTNGVFQSIQFGNQPAQHFEVKAK
;
A
#
# COMPACT_ATOMS: atom_id res chain seq x y z
N MET A 1 -17.73 -11.04 4.28
CA MET A 1 -16.45 -10.35 3.99
C MET A 1 -16.05 -9.64 5.27
N GLU A 2 -15.02 -10.17 5.92
CA GLU A 2 -14.50 -9.71 7.19
C GLU A 2 -13.04 -9.32 7.00
N VAL A 3 -12.83 -8.12 6.45
CA VAL A 3 -11.49 -7.58 6.21
C VAL A 3 -10.99 -6.82 7.42
N GLU A 4 -9.79 -7.18 7.88
CA GLU A 4 -9.09 -6.54 8.99
C GLU A 4 -7.69 -6.09 8.56
N LEU A 5 -7.25 -4.97 9.14
CA LEU A 5 -5.85 -4.54 9.10
C LEU A 5 -5.20 -4.84 10.45
N GLN A 6 -4.35 -5.86 10.49
CA GLN A 6 -3.54 -6.20 11.66
C GLN A 6 -2.18 -5.51 11.54
N ARG A 7 -1.76 -4.72 12.53
CA ARG A 7 -0.40 -4.17 12.56
C ARG A 7 0.61 -5.32 12.63
N VAL A 8 1.66 -5.27 11.82
CA VAL A 8 2.69 -6.31 11.83
C VAL A 8 3.62 -6.10 13.01
N ALA A 9 3.66 -7.07 13.93
CA ALA A 9 4.62 -7.07 15.03
C ALA A 9 6.02 -7.43 14.52
N TYR A 10 7.07 -7.07 15.26
CA TYR A 10 8.46 -7.33 14.84
C TYR A 10 8.72 -8.84 14.69
N GLU A 11 8.12 -9.64 15.55
CA GLU A 11 8.18 -11.10 15.57
C GLU A 11 7.58 -11.72 14.28
N GLU A 12 6.66 -11.01 13.63
CA GLU A 12 6.01 -11.43 12.38
C GLU A 12 6.74 -10.89 11.13
N LYS A 13 7.88 -10.22 11.28
CA LYS A 13 8.68 -9.66 10.17
C LYS A 13 8.99 -10.68 9.07
N GLY A 14 9.24 -11.94 9.43
CA GLY A 14 9.47 -13.01 8.46
C GLY A 14 8.27 -13.27 7.55
N ILE A 15 7.05 -13.17 8.08
CA ILE A 15 5.81 -13.32 7.31
C ILE A 15 5.66 -12.15 6.34
N LEU A 16 5.92 -10.91 6.78
CA LEU A 16 5.88 -9.74 5.91
C LEU A 16 6.89 -9.83 4.78
N ARG A 17 8.12 -10.27 5.07
CA ARG A 17 9.16 -10.54 4.06
C ARG A 17 8.64 -11.50 2.99
N ASN A 18 8.07 -12.63 3.40
CA ASN A 18 7.57 -13.64 2.47
C ASN A 18 6.41 -13.11 1.59
N LEU A 19 5.56 -12.22 2.12
CA LEU A 19 4.51 -11.58 1.32
C LEU A 19 5.08 -10.54 0.35
N LEU A 20 6.13 -9.82 0.75
CA LEU A 20 6.82 -8.86 -0.12
C LEU A 20 7.49 -9.56 -1.31
N GLU A 21 8.01 -10.77 -1.14
CA GLU A 21 8.53 -11.59 -2.25
C GLU A 21 7.46 -11.81 -3.34
N PHE A 22 6.23 -12.16 -2.95
CA PHE A 22 5.12 -12.32 -3.91
C PHE A 22 4.73 -10.99 -4.56
N TYR A 23 4.71 -9.91 -3.78
CA TYR A 23 4.42 -8.57 -4.29
C TYR A 23 5.46 -8.15 -5.34
N LEU A 24 6.75 -8.26 -5.01
CA LEU A 24 7.85 -7.87 -5.89
C LEU A 24 7.95 -8.78 -7.12
N TYR A 25 7.66 -10.07 -6.96
CA TYR A 25 7.54 -10.98 -8.10
C TYR A 25 6.41 -10.57 -9.08
N GLU A 26 5.26 -10.13 -8.57
CA GLU A 26 4.20 -9.60 -9.45
C GLU A 26 4.56 -8.23 -10.03
N LEU A 27 5.37 -7.44 -9.33
CA LEU A 27 5.80 -6.12 -9.79
C LEU A 27 6.92 -6.18 -10.83
N SER A 28 7.73 -7.24 -10.83
CA SER A 28 8.92 -7.36 -11.69
C SER A 28 8.57 -7.34 -13.18
N VAL A 29 7.38 -7.79 -13.57
CA VAL A 29 6.89 -7.68 -14.96
C VAL A 29 6.71 -6.22 -15.43
N HIS A 30 6.72 -5.26 -14.50
CA HIS A 30 6.57 -3.84 -14.78
C HIS A 30 7.84 -3.02 -14.49
N LEU A 31 8.87 -3.63 -13.90
CA LEU A 31 10.09 -2.95 -13.46
C LEU A 31 11.32 -3.80 -13.74
N ASP A 32 12.05 -3.49 -14.81
CA ASP A 32 13.28 -4.20 -15.20
C ASP A 32 14.36 -4.17 -14.11
N SER A 33 14.33 -3.18 -13.22
CA SER A 33 15.26 -3.06 -12.10
C SER A 33 15.05 -4.08 -10.97
N LEU A 34 13.95 -4.84 -10.96
CA LEU A 34 13.68 -5.86 -9.96
C LEU A 34 14.27 -7.20 -10.40
N GLU A 35 15.44 -7.53 -9.86
CA GLU A 35 16.14 -8.79 -10.11
C GLU A 35 16.18 -9.67 -8.86
N LEU A 36 16.22 -10.99 -9.08
CA LEU A 36 16.49 -11.95 -8.02
C LEU A 36 17.96 -11.86 -7.62
N ASN A 37 18.21 -11.85 -6.31
CA ASN A 37 19.56 -12.02 -5.80
C ASN A 37 20.04 -13.48 -5.93
N PRO A 38 21.33 -13.78 -5.69
CA PRO A 38 21.88 -15.15 -5.77
C PRO A 38 21.23 -16.18 -4.83
N TYR A 39 20.41 -15.74 -3.87
CA TYR A 39 19.66 -16.60 -2.95
C TYR A 39 18.22 -16.86 -3.41
N GLY A 40 17.83 -16.38 -4.60
CA GLY A 40 16.49 -16.56 -5.15
C GLY A 40 15.43 -15.69 -4.47
N GLN A 41 15.80 -14.49 -4.01
CA GLN A 41 14.92 -13.56 -3.31
C GLN A 41 14.87 -12.18 -4.01
N PHE A 42 13.68 -11.59 -4.04
CA PHE A 42 13.45 -10.17 -4.32
C PHE A 42 13.59 -9.37 -3.02
N GLU A 43 14.76 -8.77 -2.82
CA GLU A 43 15.06 -8.06 -1.59
C GLU A 43 14.31 -6.72 -1.48
N TYR A 44 13.47 -6.59 -0.44
CA TYR A 44 12.88 -5.31 -0.05
C TYR A 44 13.79 -4.54 0.92
N ARG A 45 14.64 -3.66 0.38
CA ARG A 45 15.70 -2.94 1.14
C ARG A 45 15.21 -2.14 2.36
N MET A 46 13.96 -1.66 2.33
CA MET A 46 13.41 -0.79 3.37
C MET A 46 12.62 -1.56 4.45
N LEU A 47 12.71 -2.90 4.49
CA LEU A 47 11.89 -3.74 5.36
C LEU A 47 12.08 -3.38 6.84
N ASP A 48 13.33 -3.22 7.28
CA ASP A 48 13.65 -3.04 8.69
C ASP A 48 13.17 -1.69 9.22
N HIS A 49 13.05 -0.69 8.35
CA HIS A 49 12.57 0.64 8.71
C HIS A 49 11.13 0.64 9.25
N TYR A 50 10.31 -0.37 8.94
CA TYR A 50 8.96 -0.46 9.51
C TYR A 50 8.90 -0.68 11.03
N TRP A 51 10.03 -0.97 11.68
CA TRP A 51 10.14 -1.08 13.13
C TRP A 51 11.15 -0.11 13.76
N THR A 52 11.99 0.54 12.95
CA THR A 52 12.98 1.53 13.45
C THR A 52 12.59 2.98 13.15
N ASP A 53 11.61 3.22 12.27
CA ASP A 53 11.14 4.54 11.85
C ASP A 53 9.64 4.68 12.17
N SER A 54 9.31 5.60 13.07
CA SER A 54 7.93 5.82 13.53
C SER A 54 7.00 6.36 12.45
N SER A 55 7.54 6.87 11.34
CA SER A 55 6.78 7.36 10.19
C SER A 55 6.24 6.23 9.31
N ARG A 56 6.57 4.97 9.61
CA ARG A 56 6.23 3.79 8.79
C ARG A 56 5.31 2.84 9.52
N HIS A 57 4.31 2.34 8.81
CA HIS A 57 3.25 1.53 9.40
C HIS A 57 2.96 0.29 8.53
N PRO A 58 3.41 -0.90 8.99
CA PRO A 58 3.14 -2.15 8.30
C PRO A 58 1.83 -2.78 8.80
N PHE A 59 1.00 -3.26 7.86
CA PHE A 59 -0.20 -4.03 8.17
C PHE A 59 -0.30 -5.29 7.31
N PHE A 60 -0.78 -6.38 7.91
CA PHE A 60 -1.38 -7.48 7.16
C PHE A 60 -2.82 -7.15 6.82
N ILE A 61 -3.22 -7.52 5.61
CA ILE A 61 -4.63 -7.65 5.26
C ILE A 61 -5.05 -9.07 5.65
N ARG A 62 -6.06 -9.18 6.51
CA ARG A 62 -6.71 -10.47 6.81
C ARG A 62 -8.12 -10.49 6.26
N GLU A 63 -8.54 -11.63 5.75
CA GLU A 63 -9.94 -11.93 5.45
C GLU A 63 -10.36 -13.16 6.27
N SER A 64 -11.35 -12.99 7.15
CA SER A 64 -11.83 -14.06 8.03
C SER A 64 -10.66 -14.75 8.78
N GLY A 65 -9.75 -13.92 9.35
CA GLY A 65 -8.55 -14.36 10.09
C GLY A 65 -7.36 -14.85 9.24
N LYS A 66 -7.53 -15.10 7.94
CA LYS A 66 -6.47 -15.62 7.05
C LYS A 66 -5.69 -14.50 6.39
N LEU A 67 -4.37 -14.68 6.22
CA LEU A 67 -3.54 -13.75 5.47
C LEU A 67 -4.04 -13.64 4.02
N ALA A 68 -4.36 -12.40 3.62
CA ALA A 68 -4.87 -12.06 2.30
C ALA A 68 -3.95 -11.09 1.55
N GLY A 69 -3.02 -10.43 2.23
CA GLY A 69 -2.12 -9.47 1.63
C GLY A 69 -1.40 -8.58 2.65
N LEU A 70 -0.89 -7.44 2.18
CA LEU A 70 -0.20 -6.44 2.99
C LEU A 70 -0.58 -5.01 2.57
N VAL A 71 -0.42 -4.09 3.51
CA VAL A 71 -0.46 -2.64 3.30
C VAL A 71 0.70 -2.02 4.04
N LEU A 72 1.52 -1.25 3.33
CA LEU A 72 2.60 -0.47 3.90
C LEU A 72 2.30 1.01 3.67
N VAL A 73 2.17 1.76 4.77
CA VAL A 73 1.95 3.21 4.76
C VAL A 73 3.19 3.90 5.31
N ARG A 74 3.51 5.08 4.77
CA ARG A 74 4.49 5.98 5.41
C ARG A 74 4.04 7.43 5.38
N GLU A 75 4.41 8.19 6.40
CA GLU A 75 4.37 9.65 6.34
C GLU A 75 5.44 10.11 5.34
N TRP A 76 4.98 10.84 4.32
CA TRP A 76 5.83 11.40 3.27
C TRP A 76 6.34 12.79 3.66
N GLU A 77 5.43 13.61 4.18
CA GLU A 77 5.71 14.99 4.54
C GLU A 77 4.80 15.41 5.69
N ARG A 78 5.33 16.31 6.54
CA ARG A 78 4.57 17.04 7.56
C ARG A 78 4.68 18.51 7.28
N ALA A 79 3.54 19.15 7.02
CA ALA A 79 3.49 20.58 6.78
C ALA A 79 3.69 21.37 8.10
N PRO A 80 4.03 22.67 8.03
CA PRO A 80 4.23 23.51 9.23
C PRO A 80 3.02 23.56 10.17
N ASP A 81 1.80 23.42 9.63
CA ASP A 81 0.54 23.36 10.38
C ASP A 81 0.28 21.99 11.03
N GLN A 82 1.27 21.09 11.04
CA GLN A 82 1.20 19.71 11.53
C GLN A 82 0.31 18.77 10.71
N SER A 83 -0.24 19.21 9.58
CA SER A 83 -0.95 18.31 8.66
C SER A 83 0.03 17.31 8.02
N VAL A 84 -0.38 16.05 7.97
CA VAL A 84 0.44 14.95 7.45
C VAL A 84 -0.02 14.58 6.05
N THR A 85 0.95 14.36 5.17
CA THR A 85 0.76 13.69 3.89
C THR A 85 1.22 12.25 4.01
N TRP A 86 0.29 11.32 3.90
CA TRP A 86 0.53 9.88 3.89
C TRP A 86 0.76 9.39 2.46
N LEU A 87 1.65 8.42 2.32
CA LEU A 87 1.89 7.70 1.07
C LEU A 87 1.52 6.24 1.26
N MET A 88 0.73 5.71 0.33
CA MET A 88 0.57 4.27 0.13
C MET A 88 1.88 3.74 -0.47
N ALA A 89 2.78 3.25 0.38
CA ALA A 89 4.10 2.79 -0.05
C ALA A 89 3.96 1.49 -0.84
N GLU A 90 3.36 0.46 -0.23
CA GLU A 90 3.09 -0.82 -0.89
C GLU A 90 1.67 -1.28 -0.58
N PHE A 91 1.01 -1.88 -1.56
CA PHE A 91 -0.31 -2.45 -1.38
C PHE A 91 -0.45 -3.70 -2.23
N PHE A 92 -0.76 -4.82 -1.58
CA PHE A 92 -0.79 -6.11 -2.25
C PHE A 92 -1.89 -6.99 -1.69
N VAL A 93 -2.64 -7.62 -2.59
CA VAL A 93 -3.64 -8.63 -2.26
C VAL A 93 -3.29 -9.88 -3.06
N LEU A 94 -3.10 -11.00 -2.36
CA LEU A 94 -2.80 -12.30 -2.98
C LEU A 94 -3.88 -12.66 -4.01
N ARG A 95 -3.47 -13.25 -5.15
CA ARG A 95 -4.38 -13.54 -6.29
C ARG A 95 -5.68 -14.23 -5.92
N LYS A 96 -5.63 -15.21 -5.01
CA LYS A 96 -6.81 -15.93 -4.51
C LYS A 96 -7.90 -15.01 -3.91
N TYR A 97 -7.50 -13.84 -3.39
CA TYR A 97 -8.37 -12.87 -2.72
C TYR A 97 -8.71 -11.64 -3.60
N GLN A 98 -8.16 -11.57 -4.82
CA GLN A 98 -8.45 -10.48 -5.75
C GLN A 98 -9.86 -10.62 -6.33
N LYS A 99 -10.43 -9.49 -6.78
CA LYS A 99 -11.80 -9.39 -7.35
C LYS A 99 -12.94 -9.78 -6.39
N LEU A 100 -12.65 -10.01 -5.11
CA LEU A 100 -13.64 -10.30 -4.05
C LEU A 100 -13.99 -9.07 -3.19
N GLY A 101 -13.54 -7.87 -3.58
CA GLY A 101 -13.76 -6.64 -2.80
C GLY A 101 -12.78 -6.41 -1.63
N ILE A 102 -11.90 -7.38 -1.35
CA ILE A 102 -10.95 -7.33 -0.21
C ILE A 102 -9.99 -6.14 -0.32
N GLY A 103 -9.37 -5.93 -1.48
CA GLY A 103 -8.47 -4.80 -1.70
C GLY A 103 -9.16 -3.44 -1.49
N ARG A 104 -10.39 -3.28 -2.00
CA ARG A 104 -11.17 -2.06 -1.76
C ARG A 104 -11.42 -1.84 -0.27
N SER A 105 -11.87 -2.87 0.45
CA SER A 105 -12.15 -2.77 1.88
C SER A 105 -10.89 -2.45 2.70
N ALA A 106 -9.76 -3.08 2.37
CA ALA A 106 -8.47 -2.81 3.02
C ALA A 106 -7.98 -1.38 2.76
N ALA A 107 -8.08 -0.88 1.53
CA ALA A 107 -7.72 0.50 1.20
C ALA A 107 -8.57 1.52 1.98
N PHE A 108 -9.90 1.34 2.03
CA PHE A 108 -10.80 2.23 2.77
C PHE A 108 -10.46 2.25 4.26
N LYS A 109 -10.25 1.07 4.86
CA LYS A 109 -9.83 0.95 6.27
C LYS A 109 -8.47 1.58 6.53
N THR A 110 -7.58 1.57 5.53
CA THR A 110 -6.27 2.22 5.62
C THR A 110 -6.45 3.74 5.64
N PHE A 111 -7.19 4.29 4.69
CA PHE A 111 -7.48 5.73 4.63
C PHE A 111 -8.16 6.23 5.90
N ASP A 112 -9.19 5.52 6.37
CA ASP A 112 -9.92 5.84 7.60
C ASP A 112 -9.01 5.85 8.85
N ARG A 113 -7.95 5.03 8.86
CA ARG A 113 -7.01 4.92 9.99
C ARG A 113 -6.00 6.07 10.03
N PHE A 114 -5.70 6.70 8.90
CA PHE A 114 -4.75 7.80 8.82
C PHE A 114 -5.41 9.04 8.21
N PRO A 115 -6.08 9.87 9.04
CA PRO A 115 -6.54 11.19 8.61
C PRO A 115 -5.37 12.06 8.15
N GLY A 116 -5.61 12.88 7.13
CA GLY A 116 -4.61 13.74 6.50
C GLY A 116 -4.71 13.74 4.98
N ARG A 117 -3.69 14.29 4.34
CA ARG A 117 -3.53 14.24 2.88
C ARG A 117 -2.99 12.89 2.49
N TRP A 118 -3.34 12.42 1.32
CA TRP A 118 -2.92 11.12 0.80
C TRP A 118 -2.37 11.27 -0.60
N ILE A 119 -1.28 10.54 -0.84
CA ILE A 119 -0.74 10.27 -2.17
C ILE A 119 -0.82 8.76 -2.38
N VAL A 120 -1.36 8.37 -3.52
CA VAL A 120 -1.33 6.99 -4.00
C VAL A 120 -0.72 7.03 -5.39
N SER A 121 0.53 6.59 -5.54
CA SER A 121 1.22 6.51 -6.84
C SER A 121 1.07 5.14 -7.46
N GLN A 122 1.09 5.06 -8.78
CA GLN A 122 1.06 3.80 -9.53
C GLN A 122 2.16 3.77 -10.57
N ILE A 123 2.71 2.59 -10.84
CA ILE A 123 3.58 2.40 -11.99
C ILE A 123 2.77 2.64 -13.28
N GLU A 124 3.25 3.52 -14.15
CA GLU A 124 2.57 3.94 -15.39
C GLU A 124 2.10 2.73 -16.23
N HIS A 125 2.96 1.72 -16.37
CA HIS A 125 2.70 0.51 -17.15
C HIS A 125 1.86 -0.55 -16.42
N ASN A 126 1.62 -0.41 -15.11
CA ASN A 126 0.77 -1.32 -14.35
C ASN A 126 -0.71 -0.91 -14.48
N THR A 127 -1.28 -1.18 -15.65
CA THR A 127 -2.66 -0.80 -16.01
C THR A 127 -3.70 -1.38 -15.05
N ALA A 128 -3.48 -2.59 -14.52
CA ALA A 128 -4.35 -3.23 -13.56
C ALA A 128 -4.39 -2.45 -12.22
N ALA A 129 -3.23 -2.07 -11.68
CA ALA A 129 -3.15 -1.27 -10.46
C ALA A 129 -3.75 0.13 -10.65
N ARG A 130 -3.52 0.77 -11.81
CA ARG A 130 -4.11 2.07 -12.14
C ARG A 130 -5.63 2.02 -12.19
N ALA A 131 -6.20 1.02 -12.86
CA ALA A 131 -7.65 0.82 -12.92
C ALA A 131 -8.24 0.57 -11.52
N PHE A 132 -7.54 -0.22 -10.70
CA PHE A 132 -7.93 -0.47 -9.31
C PHE A 132 -7.95 0.83 -8.49
N TRP A 133 -6.85 1.59 -8.47
CA TRP A 133 -6.73 2.79 -7.65
C TRP A 133 -7.65 3.93 -8.09
N ASN A 134 -7.79 4.15 -9.41
CA ASN A 134 -8.75 5.13 -9.92
C ASN A 134 -10.17 4.83 -9.42
N LYS A 135 -10.59 3.56 -9.46
CA LYS A 135 -11.91 3.16 -8.96
C LYS A 135 -12.02 3.33 -7.45
N VAL A 136 -11.06 2.82 -6.69
CA VAL A 136 -11.08 2.81 -5.22
C VAL A 136 -11.03 4.23 -4.64
N VAL A 137 -10.12 5.07 -5.13
CA VAL A 137 -9.99 6.46 -4.66
C VAL A 137 -11.21 7.29 -5.06
N ALA A 138 -11.70 7.16 -6.30
CA ALA A 138 -12.92 7.85 -6.72
C ALA A 138 -14.12 7.47 -5.86
N GLU A 139 -14.27 6.18 -5.56
CA GLU A 139 -15.36 5.71 -4.70
C GLU A 139 -15.21 6.18 -3.24
N TYR A 140 -14.00 6.14 -2.68
CA TYR A 140 -13.74 6.58 -1.31
C TYR A 140 -14.01 8.08 -1.11
N THR A 141 -13.63 8.88 -2.10
CA THR A 141 -13.68 10.35 -2.04
C THR A 141 -14.94 10.93 -2.65
N ASN A 142 -15.88 10.10 -3.13
CA ASN A 142 -17.02 10.53 -3.96
C ASN A 142 -16.59 11.40 -5.16
N GLY A 143 -15.48 11.04 -5.80
CA GLY A 143 -14.91 11.73 -6.95
C GLY A 143 -14.04 12.95 -6.62
N VAL A 144 -13.85 13.27 -5.33
CA VAL A 144 -13.06 14.44 -4.90
C VAL A 144 -11.59 14.07 -4.69
N PHE A 145 -10.84 14.01 -5.77
CA PHE A 145 -9.39 13.82 -5.77
C PHE A 145 -8.75 14.53 -6.98
N GLN A 146 -7.44 14.75 -6.90
CA GLN A 146 -6.63 15.31 -7.97
C GLN A 146 -5.74 14.22 -8.57
N SER A 147 -5.62 14.19 -9.90
CA SER A 147 -4.58 13.43 -10.58
C SER A 147 -3.32 14.27 -10.69
N ILE A 148 -2.20 13.77 -10.17
CA ILE A 148 -0.90 14.45 -10.14
C ILE A 148 0.20 13.51 -10.66
N GLN A 149 1.42 14.04 -10.76
CA GLN A 149 2.64 13.25 -10.92
C GLN A 149 3.40 13.22 -9.59
N PHE A 150 3.84 12.05 -9.18
CA PHE A 150 4.71 11.85 -8.02
C PHE A 150 6.02 11.23 -8.49
N GLY A 151 7.05 12.06 -8.61
CA GLY A 151 8.23 11.73 -9.44
C GLY A 151 7.81 11.58 -10.90
N ASN A 152 8.12 10.43 -11.51
CA ASN A 152 7.75 10.11 -12.90
C ASN A 152 6.55 9.17 -12.99
N GLN A 153 5.77 9.04 -11.92
CA GLN A 153 4.66 8.11 -11.83
C GLN A 153 3.33 8.84 -11.63
N PRO A 154 2.25 8.40 -12.29
CA PRO A 154 0.91 8.95 -12.04
C PRO A 154 0.49 8.65 -10.60
N ALA A 155 -0.19 9.60 -9.99
CA ALA A 155 -0.70 9.45 -8.63
C ALA A 155 -2.04 10.17 -8.44
N GLN A 156 -2.81 9.72 -7.46
CA GLN A 156 -3.95 10.48 -6.92
C GLN A 156 -3.53 11.20 -5.64
N HIS A 157 -4.00 12.43 -5.49
CA HIS A 157 -3.90 13.23 -4.27
C HIS A 157 -5.29 13.58 -3.76
N PHE A 158 -5.55 13.33 -2.47
CA PHE A 158 -6.84 13.61 -1.84
C PHE A 158 -6.70 13.82 -0.33
N GLU A 159 -7.76 14.32 0.31
CA GLU A 159 -7.77 14.59 1.74
C GLU A 159 -8.78 13.69 2.45
N VAL A 160 -8.39 13.21 3.62
CA VAL A 160 -9.20 12.36 4.50
C VAL A 160 -9.36 13.06 5.83
N LYS A 161 -10.61 13.37 6.18
CA LYS A 161 -10.94 14.01 7.45
C LYS A 161 -11.00 12.98 8.58
N ALA A 162 -10.63 13.41 9.78
CA ALA A 162 -10.88 12.61 10.98
C ALA A 162 -12.40 12.41 11.14
N LYS A 163 -12.81 11.19 11.49
CA LYS A 163 -14.20 10.86 11.83
C LYS A 163 -14.52 11.22 13.28
#